data_AF-X0LKV2-F1
#
_entry.id   AF-X0LKV2-F1
#
_cell.length_a   1.000
_cell.length_b   1.000
_cell.length_c   1.000
_cell.angle_alpha   90.00
_cell.angle_beta   90.00
_cell.angle_gamma   90.00
#
_symmetry.space_group_name_H-M   'P 1'
#
loop_
_entity.id
_entity.type
_entity.pdbx_description
1 polymer ?
#
loop_
_entity_poly.entity_id
_entity_poly.type
_entity_poly.pdbx_seq_one_letter_code
_entity_poly.pdbx_strand_id
1 'polypeptide(L)'
;MSADAPQYQHFIPQFILKNFDHPFNCPKAPTNGSKCKKHHHEKGKYPGDRVVSCLELLPQGYKIEEHSIRRVCGLNDMYMVQSPDTNFPRDLEAKFSKLEGETSAVIRRIITSHHRGDEKVMITRTQQTVLRKFVYLLNQRGSGFFKTYNCDSIDDYKKIDRDLLKEFMDRNRIERPLDVWLQGLSSIIDLDMSVTANWQEILKSAVYYGLFRHFQEHITGFWMSFCTPLSEDEEFILPDTGSHVFEGPTVDFQDKTTGEFIRLGPRFHLFAPISPLLMIVLRSKHLPEPHEDNNPETKAGRQLYRQIEIDSIHGPGTKSILEDLPVHKAINSYSTLVNGILRKRPGWDGQLRQTDTFSFPFFKISTHHARIINGLLLDHAFHGLTIIFNKKGPFLDFLEWFLTEPCEVGKRLGGEHHAEQMRYLARLTALMHAEGRNISLHITNGPTNYDLDIESYKNQNNDAARWLESLEKSHASGEKVKKNREKGPDAKVDAGRQGSVDPQDQPENEKSSIEGQPIDLGPTVKHDEEISRAKLTSLRVSELSTQRQSANVQETHPIQQLSMMR
;
A
#
# COMPACT_ATOMS: atom_id res chain seq x y z
N MET A 1 -36.00 22.40 8.80
CA MET A 1 -34.64 22.37 8.24
C MET A 1 -34.74 21.65 6.91
N SER A 2 -34.38 22.30 5.80
CA SER A 2 -34.33 21.63 4.49
C SER A 2 -33.24 20.57 4.57
N ALA A 3 -33.56 19.30 4.30
CA ALA A 3 -32.52 18.30 4.12
C ALA A 3 -31.65 18.74 2.95
N ASP A 4 -30.36 18.98 3.19
CA ASP A 4 -29.40 19.26 2.12
C ASP A 4 -29.46 18.10 1.11
N ALA A 5 -29.40 18.42 -0.18
CA ALA A 5 -29.42 17.40 -1.22
C ALA A 5 -28.20 16.46 -1.04
N PRO A 6 -28.38 15.15 -1.27
CA PRO A 6 -27.30 14.17 -1.08
C PRO A 6 -26.08 14.57 -1.91
N GLN A 7 -24.92 14.64 -1.26
CA GLN A 7 -23.66 14.98 -1.92
C GLN A 7 -23.05 13.71 -2.51
N TYR A 8 -22.75 13.71 -3.80
CA TYR A 8 -22.11 12.56 -4.45
C TYR A 8 -20.59 12.69 -4.37
N GLN A 9 -19.92 11.76 -3.69
CA GLN A 9 -18.46 11.72 -3.58
C GLN A 9 -17.86 10.56 -4.37
N HIS A 10 -16.80 10.84 -5.12
CA HIS A 10 -16.08 9.84 -5.91
C HIS A 10 -14.98 9.19 -5.08
N PHE A 11 -14.99 7.87 -4.94
CA PHE A 11 -13.86 7.15 -4.35
C PHE A 11 -12.74 6.90 -5.37
N ILE A 12 -13.04 6.87 -6.68
CA ILE A 12 -12.04 7.03 -7.75
C ILE A 12 -12.21 8.42 -8.39
N PRO A 13 -11.23 9.33 -8.26
CA PRO A 13 -11.35 10.70 -8.76
C PRO A 13 -11.63 10.77 -10.27
N GLN A 14 -12.47 11.73 -10.66
CA GLN A 14 -12.84 11.91 -12.07
C GLN A 14 -11.63 12.17 -12.99
N PHE A 15 -10.55 12.77 -12.48
CA PHE A 15 -9.37 13.01 -13.33
C PHE A 15 -8.64 11.71 -13.72
N ILE A 16 -8.79 10.62 -12.94
CA ILE A 16 -8.33 9.29 -13.32
C ILE A 16 -9.30 8.70 -14.33
N LEU A 17 -10.62 8.76 -14.06
CA LEU A 17 -11.65 8.25 -14.96
C LEU A 17 -11.58 8.87 -16.37
N LYS A 18 -11.22 10.15 -16.47
CA LYS A 18 -10.97 10.86 -17.74
C LYS A 18 -9.86 10.28 -18.60
N ASN A 19 -9.00 9.43 -18.05
CA ASN A 19 -7.96 8.74 -18.82
C ASN A 19 -8.48 7.43 -19.45
N PHE A 20 -9.67 6.97 -19.06
CA PHE A 20 -10.34 5.76 -19.57
C PHE A 20 -11.59 6.09 -20.39
N ASP A 21 -11.96 7.36 -20.49
CA ASP A 21 -13.25 7.77 -21.04
C ASP A 21 -13.22 7.93 -22.57
N HIS A 22 -14.41 7.89 -23.15
CA HIS A 22 -14.66 8.13 -24.56
C HIS A 22 -15.98 8.89 -24.73
N PRO A 23 -16.20 9.57 -25.87
CA PRO A 23 -17.47 10.22 -26.14
C PRO A 23 -18.57 9.18 -26.36
N PHE A 24 -19.71 9.36 -25.68
CA PHE A 24 -20.87 8.51 -25.85
C PHE A 24 -21.45 8.65 -27.26
N ASN A 25 -21.54 7.52 -27.96
CA ASN A 25 -22.15 7.41 -29.28
C ASN A 25 -23.55 6.84 -29.14
N CYS A 26 -24.58 7.66 -29.36
CA CYS A 26 -25.97 7.20 -29.26
C CYS A 26 -26.29 6.22 -30.40
N PRO A 27 -26.68 4.96 -30.11
CA PRO A 27 -26.97 3.96 -31.14
C PRO A 27 -28.12 4.34 -32.08
N LYS A 28 -28.98 5.29 -31.65
CA LYS A 28 -30.16 5.76 -32.37
C LYS A 28 -29.95 7.13 -33.04
N ALA A 29 -28.76 7.72 -32.96
CA ALA A 29 -28.48 8.99 -33.61
C ALA A 29 -28.33 8.80 -35.14
N PRO A 30 -28.95 9.64 -35.97
CA PRO A 30 -28.74 9.60 -37.42
C PRO A 30 -27.27 9.86 -37.75
N THR A 31 -26.70 9.07 -38.66
CA THR A 31 -25.30 9.14 -39.15
C THR A 31 -24.88 10.51 -39.68
N ASN A 32 -25.85 11.38 -39.99
CA ASN A 32 -25.63 12.70 -40.58
C ASN A 32 -25.88 13.82 -39.55
N GLY A 33 -24.98 14.01 -38.58
CA GLY A 33 -24.75 15.26 -37.81
C GLY A 33 -25.94 15.95 -37.12
N SER A 34 -27.15 15.40 -37.20
CA SER A 34 -28.36 16.03 -36.70
C SER A 34 -28.51 15.69 -35.22
N LYS A 35 -28.76 16.71 -34.40
CA LYS A 35 -28.96 16.55 -32.96
C LYS A 35 -30.11 15.56 -32.72
N CYS A 36 -29.76 14.38 -32.22
CA CYS A 36 -30.72 13.34 -31.91
C CYS A 36 -31.71 13.85 -30.83
N LYS A 37 -33.02 13.74 -31.09
CA LYS A 37 -34.08 14.36 -30.26
C LYS A 37 -34.03 13.81 -28.82
N LYS A 38 -34.33 14.66 -27.83
CA LYS A 38 -34.27 14.36 -26.37
C LYS A 38 -34.93 13.03 -25.95
N HIS A 39 -35.91 12.53 -26.70
CA HIS A 39 -36.68 11.32 -26.39
C HIS A 39 -36.04 10.01 -26.88
N HIS A 40 -34.93 10.05 -27.63
CA HIS A 40 -34.25 8.86 -28.13
C HIS A 40 -33.03 8.44 -27.30
N HIS A 41 -32.76 9.14 -26.20
CA HIS A 41 -31.61 8.88 -25.33
C HIS A 41 -31.96 7.99 -24.14
N GLU A 42 -31.00 7.21 -23.67
CA GLU A 42 -31.07 6.66 -22.31
C GLU A 42 -31.11 7.82 -21.31
N LYS A 43 -31.96 7.68 -20.29
CA LYS A 43 -32.13 8.71 -19.26
C LYS A 43 -30.78 9.01 -18.60
N GLY A 44 -30.25 10.21 -18.81
CA GLY A 44 -29.01 10.68 -18.18
C GLY A 44 -27.74 10.56 -19.02
N LYS A 45 -27.81 10.16 -20.29
CA LYS A 45 -26.68 10.18 -21.23
C LYS A 45 -27.07 10.92 -22.51
N TYR A 46 -26.28 11.89 -22.93
CA TYR A 46 -26.45 12.63 -24.18
C TYR A 46 -25.28 12.34 -25.13
N PRO A 47 -25.49 12.40 -26.46
CA PRO A 47 -24.40 12.24 -27.43
C PRO A 47 -23.24 13.20 -27.13
N GLY A 48 -22.03 12.66 -27.07
CA GLY A 48 -20.81 13.40 -26.72
C GLY A 48 -20.53 13.53 -25.21
N ASP A 49 -21.42 13.07 -24.34
CA ASP A 49 -21.10 12.95 -22.91
C ASP A 49 -19.92 12.01 -22.71
N ARG A 50 -19.06 12.31 -21.74
CA ARG A 50 -17.90 11.47 -21.41
C ARG A 50 -18.37 10.27 -20.60
N VAL A 51 -18.13 9.08 -21.14
CA VAL A 51 -18.51 7.79 -20.55
C VAL A 51 -17.31 6.85 -20.52
N VAL A 52 -17.39 5.81 -19.69
CA VAL A 52 -16.42 4.72 -19.63
C VAL A 52 -17.13 3.40 -19.91
N SER A 53 -16.43 2.43 -20.51
CA SER A 53 -16.94 1.07 -20.65
C SER A 53 -16.77 0.31 -19.33
N CYS A 54 -17.84 -0.35 -18.89
CA CYS A 54 -17.89 -1.01 -17.60
C CYS A 54 -18.44 -2.43 -17.73
N LEU A 55 -17.87 -3.33 -16.94
CA LEU A 55 -18.52 -4.56 -16.53
C LEU A 55 -19.21 -4.30 -15.17
N GLU A 56 -20.54 -4.30 -15.14
CA GLU A 56 -21.30 -4.19 -13.91
C GLU A 56 -21.44 -5.54 -13.20
N LEU A 57 -21.07 -5.58 -11.92
CA LEU A 57 -21.07 -6.76 -11.07
C LEU A 57 -22.37 -6.88 -10.27
N LEU A 58 -23.53 -6.86 -10.95
CA LEU A 58 -24.83 -6.80 -10.28
C LEU A 58 -25.24 -8.12 -9.60
N PRO A 59 -26.10 -8.06 -8.56
CA PRO A 59 -26.65 -9.25 -7.92
C PRO A 59 -27.45 -10.16 -8.86
N GLN A 60 -28.07 -9.63 -9.92
CA GLN A 60 -28.95 -10.38 -10.81
C GLN A 60 -28.22 -11.01 -12.01
N GLY A 61 -27.00 -10.57 -12.30
CA GLY A 61 -26.23 -11.00 -13.47
C GLY A 61 -25.25 -9.91 -13.90
N TYR A 62 -24.23 -10.30 -14.66
CA TYR A 62 -23.22 -9.35 -15.13
C TYR A 62 -23.56 -8.85 -16.52
N LYS A 63 -23.23 -7.59 -16.78
CA LYS A 63 -23.48 -6.94 -18.07
C LYS A 63 -22.41 -5.91 -18.39
N ILE A 64 -22.19 -5.72 -19.68
CA ILE A 64 -21.29 -4.69 -20.19
C ILE A 64 -22.12 -3.48 -20.60
N GLU A 65 -21.87 -2.33 -19.97
CA GLU A 65 -22.56 -1.07 -20.23
C GLU A 65 -21.60 0.12 -20.18
N GLU A 66 -22.03 1.25 -20.73
CA GLU A 66 -21.29 2.50 -20.63
C GLU A 66 -21.84 3.35 -19.48
N HIS A 67 -20.98 3.90 -18.62
CA HIS A 67 -21.39 4.77 -17.51
C HIS A 67 -20.81 6.16 -17.62
N SER A 68 -21.59 7.17 -17.22
CA SER A 68 -21.07 8.53 -17.12
C SER A 68 -19.99 8.62 -16.05
N ILE A 69 -18.86 9.24 -16.39
CA ILE A 69 -17.77 9.50 -15.43
C ILE A 69 -18.20 10.36 -14.24
N ARG A 70 -19.36 11.04 -14.33
CA ARG A 70 -19.93 11.86 -13.25
C ARG A 70 -20.65 11.04 -12.18
N ARG A 71 -20.96 9.77 -12.47
CA ARG A 71 -21.84 8.91 -11.65
C ARG A 71 -21.31 7.49 -11.46
N VAL A 72 -20.11 7.21 -11.95
CA VAL A 72 -19.39 5.95 -11.72
C VAL A 72 -18.34 6.13 -10.63
N CYS A 73 -18.04 5.05 -9.90
CA CYS A 73 -17.03 5.01 -8.85
C CYS A 73 -17.22 6.09 -7.75
N GLY A 74 -18.46 6.25 -7.29
CA GLY A 74 -18.81 7.16 -6.21
C GLY A 74 -20.09 6.75 -5.49
N LEU A 75 -20.30 7.31 -4.30
CA LEU A 75 -21.43 7.06 -3.41
C LEU A 75 -22.09 8.38 -3.01
N ASN A 76 -23.40 8.37 -2.75
CA ASN A 76 -24.06 9.51 -2.11
C ASN A 76 -23.74 9.48 -0.62
N ASP A 77 -23.42 10.63 -0.07
CA ASP A 77 -23.29 10.89 1.37
C ASP A 77 -22.28 9.98 2.07
N MET A 78 -21.19 9.62 1.38
CA MET A 78 -20.20 8.63 1.84
C MET A 78 -19.64 8.93 3.25
N TYR A 79 -19.55 10.20 3.61
CA TYR A 79 -19.04 10.68 4.90
C TYR A 79 -20.12 11.24 5.83
N MET A 80 -21.34 11.39 5.31
CA MET A 80 -22.40 12.21 5.89
C MET A 80 -23.37 11.41 6.74
N VAL A 81 -23.47 10.09 6.53
CA VAL A 81 -24.54 9.30 7.17
C VAL A 81 -24.52 9.40 8.69
N GLN A 82 -23.37 9.71 9.32
CA GLN A 82 -23.27 9.64 10.77
C GLN A 82 -22.36 10.67 11.46
N SER A 83 -21.56 11.53 10.82
CA SER A 83 -20.64 12.42 11.58
C SER A 83 -21.39 13.40 12.53
N PRO A 84 -21.04 13.49 13.84
CA PRO A 84 -21.64 14.47 14.75
C PRO A 84 -21.27 15.91 14.39
N ASP A 85 -20.19 16.11 13.63
CA ASP A 85 -19.81 17.40 13.06
C ASP A 85 -20.17 17.45 11.57
N THR A 86 -21.23 18.19 11.27
CA THR A 86 -21.73 18.38 9.89
C THR A 86 -20.71 19.08 8.96
N ASN A 87 -19.69 19.77 9.49
CA ASN A 87 -18.69 20.46 8.69
C ASN A 87 -17.49 19.58 8.33
N PHE A 88 -17.14 18.62 9.20
CA PHE A 88 -15.98 17.76 9.01
C PHE A 88 -15.96 17.03 7.65
N PRO A 89 -17.07 16.41 7.17
CA PRO A 89 -17.14 15.83 5.83
C PRO A 89 -16.79 16.81 4.70
N ARG A 90 -17.28 18.06 4.78
CA ARG A 90 -17.02 19.08 3.75
C ARG A 90 -15.56 19.51 3.76
N ASP A 91 -14.99 19.67 4.95
CA ASP A 91 -13.58 20.03 5.12
C ASP A 91 -12.67 18.92 4.61
N LEU A 92 -12.99 17.65 4.91
CA LEU A 92 -12.25 16.50 4.39
C LEU A 92 -12.30 16.44 2.86
N GLU A 93 -13.46 16.66 2.26
CA GLU A 93 -13.60 16.71 0.80
C GLU A 93 -12.83 17.88 0.18
N ALA A 94 -12.80 19.05 0.83
CA ALA A 94 -11.97 20.18 0.38
C ALA A 94 -10.47 19.82 0.41
N LYS A 95 -10.02 19.09 1.43
CA LYS A 95 -8.64 18.59 1.53
C LYS A 95 -8.32 17.57 0.44
N PHE A 96 -9.21 16.62 0.18
CA PHE A 96 -9.07 15.69 -0.95
C PHE A 96 -9.01 16.42 -2.29
N SER A 97 -9.91 17.38 -2.53
CA SER A 97 -9.95 18.18 -3.76
C SER A 97 -8.61 18.90 -4.03
N LYS A 98 -7.98 19.46 -2.99
CA LYS A 98 -6.65 20.08 -3.10
C LYS A 98 -5.57 19.05 -3.48
N LEU A 99 -5.51 17.92 -2.77
CA LEU A 99 -4.56 16.85 -3.06
C LEU A 99 -4.75 16.28 -4.48
N GLU A 100 -5.99 16.08 -4.90
CA GLU A 100 -6.36 15.64 -6.25
C GLU A 100 -5.93 16.64 -7.31
N GLY A 101 -6.06 17.95 -7.05
CA GLY A 101 -5.58 19.01 -7.95
C GLY A 101 -4.06 18.95 -8.17
N GLU A 102 -3.29 18.83 -7.08
CA GLU A 102 -1.83 18.70 -7.13
C GLU A 102 -1.40 17.40 -7.84
N THR A 103 -2.05 16.29 -7.49
CA THR A 103 -1.77 14.97 -8.10
C THR A 103 -2.13 14.94 -9.58
N SER A 104 -3.26 15.55 -9.97
CA SER A 104 -3.71 15.61 -11.35
C SER A 104 -2.68 16.29 -12.25
N ALA A 105 -2.00 17.34 -11.76
CA ALA A 105 -0.93 17.99 -12.50
C ALA A 105 0.27 17.04 -12.74
N VAL A 106 0.66 16.27 -11.73
CA VAL A 106 1.75 15.28 -11.83
C VAL A 106 1.38 14.15 -12.78
N ILE A 107 0.20 13.54 -12.61
CA ILE A 107 -0.28 12.45 -13.48
C ILE A 107 -0.42 12.91 -14.93
N ARG A 108 -0.95 14.12 -15.17
CA ARG A 108 -1.03 14.69 -16.53
C ARG A 108 0.35 14.82 -17.16
N ARG A 109 1.36 15.26 -16.41
CA ARG A 109 2.74 15.34 -16.89
C ARG A 109 3.27 13.97 -17.29
N ILE A 110 3.05 12.96 -16.44
CA ILE A 110 3.46 11.57 -16.68
C ILE A 110 2.80 11.03 -17.96
N ILE A 111 1.47 11.10 -18.07
CA ILE A 111 0.71 10.63 -19.23
C ILE A 111 1.11 11.39 -20.51
N THR A 112 1.29 12.71 -20.42
CA THR A 112 1.71 13.52 -21.58
C THR A 112 3.10 13.12 -22.08
N SER A 113 4.03 12.81 -21.17
CA SER A 113 5.38 12.35 -21.52
C SER A 113 5.33 10.97 -22.20
N HIS A 114 4.54 10.05 -21.65
CA HIS A 114 4.29 8.73 -22.26
C HIS A 114 3.66 8.84 -23.66
N HIS A 115 2.62 9.66 -23.82
CA HIS A 115 1.97 9.88 -25.12
C HIS A 115 2.87 10.53 -26.18
N ARG A 116 3.87 11.32 -25.76
CA ARG A 116 4.89 11.87 -26.67
C ARG A 116 5.92 10.83 -27.13
N GLY A 117 5.92 9.64 -26.51
CA GLY A 117 6.90 8.60 -26.76
C GLY A 117 8.22 8.81 -26.01
N ASP A 118 8.24 9.65 -24.96
CA ASP A 118 9.43 9.77 -24.12
C ASP A 118 9.70 8.42 -23.44
N GLU A 119 10.97 8.02 -23.31
CA GLU A 119 11.33 6.77 -22.63
C GLU A 119 11.15 6.84 -21.10
N LYS A 120 11.15 8.05 -20.55
CA LYS A 120 11.15 8.31 -19.11
C LYS A 120 10.55 9.67 -18.78
N VAL A 121 9.99 9.78 -17.58
CA VAL A 121 9.51 11.04 -17.00
C VAL A 121 10.38 11.44 -15.81
N MET A 122 10.72 12.73 -15.74
CA MET A 122 11.37 13.30 -14.56
C MET A 122 10.34 13.97 -13.66
N ILE A 123 10.34 13.66 -12.37
CA ILE A 123 9.53 14.36 -11.36
C ILE A 123 10.38 14.74 -10.15
N THR A 124 10.01 15.78 -9.40
CA THR A 124 10.73 16.17 -8.18
C THR A 124 10.37 15.26 -7.02
N ARG A 125 11.17 15.30 -5.93
CA ARG A 125 10.85 14.63 -4.67
C ARG A 125 9.46 15.01 -4.17
N THR A 126 9.14 16.30 -4.16
CA THR A 126 7.82 16.79 -3.73
C THR A 126 6.69 16.18 -4.57
N GLN A 127 6.86 16.13 -5.90
CA GLN A 127 5.87 15.51 -6.79
C GLN A 127 5.73 14.00 -6.54
N GLN A 128 6.84 13.31 -6.31
CA GLN A 128 6.84 11.89 -5.95
C GLN A 128 6.13 11.65 -4.61
N THR A 129 6.40 12.47 -3.60
CA THR A 129 5.75 12.39 -2.28
C THR A 129 4.24 12.60 -2.39
N VAL A 130 3.79 13.63 -3.12
CA VAL A 130 2.36 13.87 -3.39
C VAL A 130 1.72 12.65 -4.06
N LEU A 131 2.37 12.09 -5.09
CA LEU A 131 1.85 10.93 -5.80
C LEU A 131 1.76 9.68 -4.90
N ARG A 132 2.77 9.41 -4.08
CA ARG A 132 2.76 8.29 -3.12
C ARG A 132 1.68 8.44 -2.07
N LYS A 133 1.54 9.64 -1.52
CA LYS A 133 0.50 9.98 -0.56
C LYS A 133 -0.90 9.81 -1.17
N PHE A 134 -1.09 10.26 -2.40
CA PHE A 134 -2.33 10.08 -3.15
C PHE A 134 -2.67 8.61 -3.38
N VAL A 135 -1.71 7.78 -3.85
CA VAL A 135 -1.97 6.34 -4.08
C VAL A 135 -2.39 5.64 -2.79
N TYR A 136 -1.76 5.95 -1.65
CA TYR A 136 -2.20 5.44 -0.35
C TYR A 136 -3.64 5.85 -0.02
N LEU A 137 -3.93 7.15 -0.14
CA LEU A 137 -5.24 7.69 0.24
C LEU A 137 -6.36 7.22 -0.70
N LEU A 138 -6.06 7.00 -1.99
CA LEU A 138 -6.97 6.37 -2.94
C LEU A 138 -7.35 4.96 -2.47
N ASN A 139 -6.38 4.20 -1.95
CA ASN A 139 -6.65 2.88 -1.38
C ASN A 139 -7.51 2.96 -0.13
N GLN A 140 -7.22 3.92 0.76
CA GLN A 140 -8.01 4.11 1.97
C GLN A 140 -9.44 4.55 1.68
N ARG A 141 -9.66 5.40 0.67
CA ARG A 141 -10.99 5.90 0.29
C ARG A 141 -11.85 4.85 -0.43
N GLY A 142 -11.25 3.73 -0.86
CA GLY A 142 -11.95 2.63 -1.50
C GLY A 142 -13.03 2.00 -0.60
N SER A 143 -14.03 1.40 -1.23
CA SER A 143 -15.22 0.87 -0.55
C SER A 143 -14.93 -0.18 0.53
N GLY A 144 -13.81 -0.91 0.42
CA GLY A 144 -13.41 -1.93 1.41
C GLY A 144 -13.02 -1.36 2.78
N PHE A 145 -12.20 -0.30 2.80
CA PHE A 145 -11.79 0.35 4.05
C PHE A 145 -12.97 1.10 4.67
N PHE A 146 -13.77 1.79 3.86
CA PHE A 146 -15.02 2.39 4.33
C PHE A 146 -15.92 1.36 5.01
N LYS A 147 -16.20 0.22 4.36
CA LYS A 147 -17.00 -0.87 4.96
C LYS A 147 -16.41 -1.41 6.28
N THR A 148 -15.08 -1.37 6.43
CA THR A 148 -14.40 -1.88 7.64
C THR A 148 -14.60 -0.96 8.85
N TYR A 149 -14.56 0.36 8.66
CA TYR A 149 -14.69 1.34 9.74
C TYR A 149 -16.11 1.91 9.89
N ASN A 150 -16.97 1.75 8.89
CA ASN A 150 -18.36 2.19 8.90
C ASN A 150 -19.23 1.26 9.75
N CYS A 151 -18.97 1.23 11.05
CA CYS A 151 -19.74 0.56 12.06
C CYS A 151 -20.20 1.52 13.16
N ASP A 152 -21.38 1.25 13.72
CA ASP A 152 -22.02 2.11 14.73
C ASP A 152 -21.30 2.03 16.08
N SER A 153 -20.67 0.89 16.38
CA SER A 153 -19.93 0.66 17.62
C SER A 153 -18.65 -0.14 17.41
N ILE A 154 -17.77 -0.14 18.42
CA ILE A 154 -16.57 -0.99 18.44
C ILE A 154 -16.90 -2.49 18.52
N ASP A 155 -18.09 -2.86 18.97
CA ASP A 155 -18.51 -4.27 19.05
C ASP A 155 -18.82 -4.87 17.67
N ASP A 156 -19.16 -4.01 16.71
CA ASP A 156 -19.42 -4.39 15.31
C ASP A 156 -18.13 -4.46 14.48
N TYR A 157 -17.00 -3.98 15.00
CA TYR A 157 -15.71 -3.98 14.32
C TYR A 157 -15.03 -5.36 14.44
N LYS A 158 -15.01 -6.12 13.34
CA LYS A 158 -14.59 -7.55 13.32
C LYS A 158 -13.14 -7.80 12.91
N LYS A 159 -12.25 -6.79 12.95
CA LYS A 159 -10.84 -7.00 12.59
C LYS A 159 -9.99 -7.37 13.81
N ILE A 160 -8.86 -8.00 13.53
CA ILE A 160 -7.91 -8.55 14.51
C ILE A 160 -7.37 -7.50 15.50
N ASP A 161 -7.39 -6.23 15.11
CA ASP A 161 -6.85 -5.11 15.85
C ASP A 161 -7.92 -4.35 16.68
N ARG A 162 -9.10 -4.96 16.86
CA ARG A 162 -10.23 -4.37 17.61
C ARG A 162 -9.83 -3.83 18.97
N ASP A 163 -9.04 -4.58 19.75
CA ASP A 163 -8.67 -4.16 21.11
C ASP A 163 -7.76 -2.93 21.10
N LEU A 164 -6.82 -2.85 20.17
CA LEU A 164 -5.97 -1.67 19.99
C LEU A 164 -6.79 -0.46 19.56
N LEU A 165 -7.75 -0.66 18.65
CA LEU A 165 -8.65 0.39 18.21
C LEU A 165 -9.51 0.90 19.37
N LYS A 166 -10.06 -0.01 20.19
CA LYS A 166 -10.83 0.33 21.38
C LYS A 166 -10.00 1.15 22.38
N GLU A 167 -8.79 0.70 22.70
CA GLU A 167 -7.88 1.43 23.58
C GLU A 167 -7.55 2.83 23.05
N PHE A 168 -7.39 2.99 21.73
CA PHE A 168 -7.20 4.29 21.10
C PHE A 168 -8.44 5.17 21.23
N MET A 169 -9.62 4.61 20.96
CA MET A 169 -10.91 5.29 21.06
C MET A 169 -11.17 5.79 22.48
N ASP A 170 -10.99 4.94 23.49
CA ASP A 170 -11.18 5.27 24.90
C ASP A 170 -10.24 6.40 25.35
N ARG A 171 -8.97 6.33 24.95
CA ARG A 171 -7.96 7.37 25.26
C ARG A 171 -8.29 8.72 24.64
N ASN A 172 -8.84 8.73 23.43
CA ASN A 172 -9.12 9.95 22.67
C ASN A 172 -10.59 10.40 22.77
N ARG A 173 -11.42 9.70 23.57
CA ARG A 173 -12.86 9.95 23.71
C ARG A 173 -13.59 9.95 22.36
N ILE A 174 -13.22 9.01 21.50
CA ILE A 174 -13.86 8.80 20.19
C ILE A 174 -14.86 7.67 20.34
N GLU A 175 -16.12 7.91 20.01
CA GLU A 175 -17.19 6.93 20.22
C GLU A 175 -17.26 5.87 19.11
N ARG A 176 -16.82 6.21 17.89
CA ARG A 176 -16.99 5.34 16.72
C ARG A 176 -15.72 5.09 15.92
N PRO A 177 -15.53 3.86 15.42
CA PRO A 177 -14.42 3.53 14.51
C PRO A 177 -14.36 4.40 13.26
N LEU A 178 -15.52 4.80 12.72
CA LEU A 178 -15.60 5.67 11.56
C LEU A 178 -14.87 7.01 11.80
N ASP A 179 -15.07 7.62 12.96
CA ASP A 179 -14.46 8.90 13.29
C ASP A 179 -12.94 8.78 13.47
N VAL A 180 -12.44 7.64 13.96
CA VAL A 180 -10.99 7.35 14.01
C VAL A 180 -10.40 7.32 12.60
N TRP A 181 -11.06 6.62 11.68
CA TRP A 181 -10.60 6.53 10.28
C TRP A 181 -10.64 7.89 9.59
N LEU A 182 -11.73 8.63 9.74
CA LEU A 182 -11.90 9.97 9.18
C LEU A 182 -10.83 10.96 9.69
N GLN A 183 -10.58 10.99 11.00
CA GLN A 183 -9.48 11.79 11.58
C GLN A 183 -8.13 11.33 11.03
N GLY A 184 -7.91 10.03 10.91
CA GLY A 184 -6.70 9.45 10.31
C GLY A 184 -6.47 9.93 8.87
N LEU A 185 -7.50 9.91 8.02
CA LEU A 185 -7.42 10.43 6.65
C LEU A 185 -7.04 11.91 6.62
N SER A 186 -7.72 12.72 7.43
CA SER A 186 -7.44 14.15 7.54
C SER A 186 -5.99 14.41 7.96
N SER A 187 -5.53 13.75 9.03
CA SER A 187 -4.16 13.87 9.55
C SER A 187 -3.13 13.44 8.51
N ILE A 188 -3.39 12.36 7.77
CA ILE A 188 -2.51 11.93 6.69
C ILE A 188 -2.50 13.00 5.60
N ILE A 189 -3.63 13.51 5.11
CA ILE A 189 -3.66 14.53 4.04
C ILE A 189 -2.88 15.79 4.42
N ASP A 190 -2.96 16.24 5.67
CA ASP A 190 -2.25 17.44 6.14
C ASP A 190 -0.77 17.20 6.49
N LEU A 191 -0.34 15.95 6.58
CA LEU A 191 1.02 15.58 6.99
C LEU A 191 2.09 16.22 6.08
N ASP A 192 2.96 17.04 6.65
CA ASP A 192 4.17 17.49 5.98
C ASP A 192 5.18 16.35 5.90
N MET A 193 5.49 15.93 4.69
CA MET A 193 6.49 14.90 4.39
C MET A 193 7.74 15.51 3.74
N SER A 194 8.05 16.76 4.10
CA SER A 194 9.26 17.40 3.65
C SER A 194 10.52 16.69 4.18
N VAL A 195 11.67 16.84 3.52
CA VAL A 195 12.95 16.21 3.89
C VAL A 195 13.34 16.51 5.34
N THR A 196 13.00 17.70 5.83
CA THR A 196 13.28 18.15 7.21
C THR A 196 12.17 17.78 8.20
N ALA A 197 11.03 17.26 7.73
CA ALA A 197 9.90 16.93 8.58
C ALA A 197 10.10 15.57 9.25
N ASN A 198 9.85 15.53 10.56
CA ASN A 198 9.79 14.29 11.32
C ASN A 198 8.40 13.63 11.19
N TRP A 199 8.00 13.33 9.96
CA TRP A 199 6.63 12.95 9.64
C TRP A 199 6.19 11.65 10.31
N GLN A 200 7.12 10.71 10.56
CA GLN A 200 6.81 9.44 11.22
C GLN A 200 6.36 9.65 12.66
N GLU A 201 7.14 10.40 13.44
CA GLU A 201 6.80 10.73 14.83
C GLU A 201 5.52 11.57 14.94
N ILE A 202 5.40 12.57 14.07
CA ILE A 202 4.19 13.43 14.02
C ILE A 202 2.97 12.55 13.75
N LEU A 203 3.00 11.74 12.70
CA LEU A 203 1.86 10.92 12.32
C LEU A 203 1.54 9.88 13.39
N LYS A 204 2.55 9.19 13.93
CA LYS A 204 2.39 8.18 14.99
C LYS A 204 1.64 8.73 16.20
N SER A 205 1.91 9.98 16.57
CA SER A 205 1.23 10.64 17.70
C SER A 205 -0.21 11.08 17.37
N ALA A 206 -0.53 11.26 16.09
CA ALA A 206 -1.78 11.88 15.64
C ALA A 206 -2.83 10.88 15.15
N VAL A 207 -2.45 9.65 14.81
CA VAL A 207 -3.38 8.66 14.23
C VAL A 207 -3.30 7.32 14.95
N TYR A 208 -4.38 6.54 14.82
CA TYR A 208 -4.43 5.16 15.30
C TYR A 208 -3.27 4.32 14.74
N TYR A 209 -2.64 3.53 15.61
CA TYR A 209 -1.43 2.74 15.30
C TYR A 209 -1.56 1.89 14.04
N GLY A 210 -2.70 1.22 13.84
CA GLY A 210 -2.94 0.41 12.63
C GLY A 210 -2.83 1.24 11.34
N LEU A 211 -3.42 2.44 11.32
CA LEU A 211 -3.34 3.35 10.18
C LEU A 211 -1.93 3.92 9.99
N PHE A 212 -1.24 4.26 11.08
CA PHE A 212 0.15 4.71 11.05
C PHE A 212 1.05 3.64 10.42
N ARG A 213 0.97 2.39 10.90
CA ARG A 213 1.79 1.28 10.42
C ARG A 213 1.55 0.99 8.94
N HIS A 214 0.28 1.00 8.52
CA HIS A 214 -0.07 0.80 7.12
C HIS A 214 0.47 1.93 6.23
N PHE A 215 0.38 3.18 6.67
CA PHE A 215 0.96 4.32 5.94
C PHE A 215 2.49 4.26 5.89
N GLN A 216 3.14 3.97 7.02
CA GLN A 216 4.59 3.82 7.10
C GLN A 216 5.08 2.72 6.16
N GLU A 217 4.49 1.53 6.23
CA GLU A 217 4.79 0.41 5.33
C GLU A 217 4.59 0.80 3.87
N HIS A 218 3.47 1.46 3.55
CA HIS A 218 3.22 1.95 2.20
C HIS A 218 4.32 2.90 1.72
N ILE A 219 4.81 3.82 2.54
CA ILE A 219 5.81 4.82 2.13
C ILE A 219 7.23 4.24 2.08
N THR A 220 7.63 3.45 3.09
CA THR A 220 9.03 3.01 3.27
C THR A 220 9.29 1.57 2.79
N GLY A 221 8.25 0.74 2.75
CA GLY A 221 8.34 -0.66 2.34
C GLY A 221 8.35 -0.87 0.83
N PHE A 222 7.95 0.14 0.04
CA PHE A 222 7.82 0.02 -1.42
C PHE A 222 8.51 1.14 -2.17
N TRP A 223 9.09 0.85 -3.33
CA TRP A 223 9.56 1.83 -4.29
C TRP A 223 8.65 1.87 -5.52
N MET A 224 8.62 3.00 -6.22
CA MET A 224 7.66 3.27 -7.29
C MET A 224 8.29 3.05 -8.67
N SER A 225 7.51 2.55 -9.62
CA SER A 225 7.85 2.45 -11.05
C SER A 225 6.61 2.65 -11.93
N PHE A 226 6.81 2.87 -13.23
CA PHE A 226 5.73 2.99 -14.21
C PHE A 226 5.83 1.88 -15.25
N CYS A 227 4.71 1.18 -15.48
CA CYS A 227 4.61 0.11 -16.45
C CYS A 227 3.61 0.46 -17.56
N THR A 228 3.92 0.04 -18.78
CA THR A 228 3.05 0.08 -19.95
C THR A 228 3.03 -1.30 -20.59
N PRO A 229 1.90 -1.80 -21.10
CA PRO A 229 1.89 -3.03 -21.88
C PRO A 229 2.80 -2.88 -23.11
N LEU A 230 3.51 -3.94 -23.47
CA LEU A 230 4.31 -3.98 -24.71
C LEU A 230 3.42 -4.09 -25.96
N SER A 231 2.31 -4.83 -25.86
CA SER A 231 1.33 -5.01 -26.91
C SER A 231 0.29 -3.89 -26.89
N GLU A 232 -0.10 -3.39 -28.07
CA GLU A 232 -1.19 -2.41 -28.23
C GLU A 232 -2.59 -3.02 -28.05
N ASP A 233 -2.66 -4.35 -28.06
CA ASP A 233 -3.86 -5.14 -27.84
C ASP A 233 -4.08 -5.47 -26.35
N GLU A 234 -3.18 -5.06 -25.47
CA GLU A 234 -3.31 -5.25 -24.02
C GLU A 234 -3.52 -3.89 -23.34
N GLU A 235 -4.39 -3.86 -22.33
CA GLU A 235 -4.68 -2.67 -21.54
C GLU A 235 -4.94 -3.03 -20.08
N PHE A 236 -4.68 -2.09 -19.18
CA PHE A 236 -4.97 -2.27 -17.76
C PHE A 236 -6.43 -1.98 -17.46
N ILE A 237 -7.07 -2.87 -16.70
CA ILE A 237 -8.41 -2.65 -16.16
C ILE A 237 -8.37 -1.79 -14.90
N LEU A 238 -9.50 -1.15 -14.57
CA LEU A 238 -9.67 -0.37 -13.35
C LEU A 238 -10.92 -0.83 -12.59
N PRO A 239 -10.79 -1.77 -11.64
CA PRO A 239 -11.85 -2.12 -10.71
C PRO A 239 -12.21 -0.96 -9.79
N ASP A 240 -13.49 -0.85 -9.42
CA ASP A 240 -13.99 0.14 -8.46
C ASP A 240 -13.62 -0.20 -7.01
N THR A 241 -13.17 -1.43 -6.77
CA THR A 241 -12.46 -1.77 -5.54
C THR A 241 -11.23 -0.86 -5.39
N GLY A 242 -10.54 -0.52 -6.48
CA GLY A 242 -9.45 0.46 -6.51
C GLY A 242 -8.06 -0.16 -6.39
N SER A 243 -7.05 0.64 -6.04
CA SER A 243 -5.62 0.25 -6.09
C SER A 243 -5.12 -0.55 -4.87
N HIS A 244 -6.04 -1.16 -4.11
CA HIS A 244 -5.73 -1.96 -2.91
C HIS A 244 -5.38 -3.42 -3.25
N VAL A 245 -5.36 -3.76 -4.53
CA VAL A 245 -4.93 -5.06 -5.01
C VAL A 245 -3.43 -5.18 -4.83
N PHE A 246 -3.01 -6.23 -4.14
CA PHE A 246 -1.63 -6.56 -3.92
C PHE A 246 -1.30 -7.92 -4.50
N GLU A 247 -0.04 -8.12 -4.85
CA GLU A 247 0.50 -9.43 -5.20
C GLU A 247 1.27 -10.00 -4.02
N GLY A 248 1.04 -11.28 -3.76
CA GLY A 248 1.80 -12.13 -2.85
C GLY A 248 0.98 -13.37 -2.51
N PRO A 249 1.64 -14.51 -2.25
CA PRO A 249 0.93 -15.75 -1.92
C PRO A 249 0.17 -15.58 -0.59
N THR A 250 -1.15 -15.80 -0.64
CA THR A 250 -2.00 -15.76 0.55
C THR A 250 -2.34 -17.16 1.03
N VAL A 251 -2.40 -17.34 2.34
CA VAL A 251 -2.83 -18.56 3.02
C VAL A 251 -4.06 -18.24 3.86
N ASP A 252 -5.09 -19.07 3.72
CA ASP A 252 -6.29 -19.02 4.54
C ASP A 252 -6.11 -19.89 5.78
N PHE A 253 -6.43 -19.33 6.94
CA PHE A 253 -6.47 -20.04 8.21
C PHE A 253 -7.91 -20.02 8.73
N GLN A 254 -8.33 -21.13 9.34
CA GLN A 254 -9.59 -21.23 10.05
C GLN A 254 -9.37 -21.79 11.45
N ASP A 255 -9.84 -21.07 12.45
CA ASP A 255 -9.82 -21.56 13.83
C ASP A 255 -10.82 -22.71 13.98
N LYS A 256 -10.36 -23.87 14.48
CA LYS A 256 -11.22 -25.07 14.63
C LYS A 256 -12.33 -24.88 15.65
N THR A 257 -12.11 -24.02 16.65
CA THR A 257 -13.00 -23.83 17.80
C THR A 257 -14.05 -22.76 17.49
N THR A 258 -13.62 -21.61 16.97
CA THR A 258 -14.50 -20.47 16.72
C THR A 258 -15.05 -20.45 15.30
N GLY A 259 -14.40 -21.15 14.37
CA GLY A 259 -14.72 -21.10 12.94
C GLY A 259 -14.27 -19.82 12.25
N GLU A 260 -13.57 -18.92 12.97
CA GLU A 260 -13.08 -17.65 12.45
C GLU A 260 -12.05 -17.85 11.36
N PHE A 261 -12.06 -16.98 10.34
CA PHE A 261 -11.08 -16.99 9.26
C PHE A 261 -10.09 -15.83 9.36
N ILE A 262 -8.83 -16.10 9.02
CA ILE A 262 -7.83 -15.07 8.76
C ILE A 262 -7.05 -15.43 7.50
N ARG A 263 -6.86 -14.44 6.62
CA ARG A 263 -6.01 -14.57 5.43
C ARG A 263 -4.73 -13.78 5.64
N LEU A 264 -3.59 -14.46 5.49
CA LEU A 264 -2.26 -13.86 5.66
C LEU A 264 -1.45 -14.02 4.39
N GLY A 265 -0.64 -13.02 4.04
CA GLY A 265 0.29 -13.10 2.93
C GLY A 265 1.13 -11.82 2.83
N PRO A 266 2.36 -11.91 2.29
CA PRO A 266 3.18 -10.73 2.09
C PRO A 266 2.61 -9.87 0.97
N ARG A 267 3.00 -8.59 0.97
CA ARG A 267 2.72 -7.65 -0.12
C ARG A 267 3.99 -7.38 -0.89
N PHE A 268 4.15 -8.04 -2.03
CA PHE A 268 5.31 -7.88 -2.90
C PHE A 268 5.12 -6.77 -3.93
N HIS A 269 3.90 -6.60 -4.45
CA HIS A 269 3.56 -5.51 -5.36
C HIS A 269 2.20 -4.90 -5.02
N LEU A 270 2.03 -3.60 -5.30
CA LEU A 270 0.76 -2.90 -5.31
C LEU A 270 0.56 -2.22 -6.67
N PHE A 271 -0.67 -2.22 -7.17
CA PHE A 271 -0.98 -1.76 -8.53
C PHE A 271 -1.97 -0.61 -8.51
N ALA A 272 -1.62 0.50 -9.17
CA ALA A 272 -2.50 1.64 -9.39
C ALA A 272 -2.57 1.98 -10.89
N PRO A 273 -3.55 1.44 -11.63
CA PRO A 273 -3.83 1.86 -12.99
C PRO A 273 -4.19 3.35 -13.01
N ILE A 274 -3.52 4.13 -13.87
CA ILE A 274 -3.82 5.57 -14.04
C ILE A 274 -4.33 5.90 -15.45
N SER A 275 -4.16 4.98 -16.40
CA SER A 275 -4.79 4.96 -17.72
C SER A 275 -4.79 3.51 -18.26
N PRO A 276 -5.49 3.21 -19.37
CA PRO A 276 -5.44 1.90 -20.01
C PRO A 276 -4.01 1.43 -20.37
N LEU A 277 -3.09 2.35 -20.63
CA LEU A 277 -1.72 2.03 -21.08
C LEU A 277 -0.65 2.35 -20.04
N LEU A 278 -1.03 2.81 -18.84
CA LEU A 278 -0.06 3.25 -17.85
C LEU A 278 -0.51 2.93 -16.43
N MET A 279 0.39 2.30 -15.69
CA MET A 279 0.19 1.88 -14.32
C MET A 279 1.35 2.31 -13.45
N ILE A 280 1.04 2.69 -12.21
CA ILE A 280 2.01 2.84 -11.14
C ILE A 280 2.14 1.48 -10.43
N VAL A 281 3.36 0.96 -10.35
CA VAL A 281 3.68 -0.24 -9.58
C VAL A 281 4.48 0.16 -8.37
N LEU A 282 4.01 -0.21 -7.18
CA LEU A 282 4.78 -0.11 -5.95
C LEU A 282 5.37 -1.49 -5.65
N ARG A 283 6.68 -1.64 -5.80
CA ARG A 283 7.39 -2.89 -5.61
C ARG A 283 8.09 -2.91 -4.26
N SER A 284 7.96 -4.03 -3.56
CA SER A 284 8.52 -4.22 -2.23
C SER A 284 10.05 -4.09 -2.24
N LYS A 285 10.59 -3.46 -1.19
CA LYS A 285 12.04 -3.36 -0.94
C LYS A 285 12.68 -4.72 -0.67
N HIS A 286 11.90 -5.77 -0.41
CA HIS A 286 12.38 -7.12 -0.14
C HIS A 286 12.69 -7.93 -1.41
N LEU A 287 12.25 -7.47 -2.58
CA LEU A 287 12.51 -8.13 -3.85
C LEU A 287 13.86 -7.71 -4.47
N PRO A 288 14.39 -8.49 -5.44
CA PRO A 288 15.55 -8.10 -6.22
C PRO A 288 15.41 -6.70 -6.85
N GLU A 289 16.51 -5.93 -6.87
CA GLU A 289 16.62 -4.58 -7.42
C GLU A 289 17.95 -4.51 -8.20
N PRO A 290 17.90 -4.44 -9.55
CA PRO A 290 19.10 -4.65 -10.38
C PRO A 290 20.28 -3.71 -10.14
N HIS A 291 20.03 -2.46 -9.72
CA HIS A 291 21.09 -1.47 -9.54
C HIS A 291 21.74 -1.51 -8.15
N GLU A 292 20.98 -1.97 -7.15
CA GLU A 292 21.44 -2.16 -5.78
C GLU A 292 22.06 -3.55 -5.57
N ASP A 293 21.56 -4.59 -6.27
CA ASP A 293 22.06 -5.97 -6.14
C ASP A 293 23.45 -6.21 -6.72
N ASN A 294 23.95 -5.28 -7.53
CA ASN A 294 25.35 -5.29 -7.96
C ASN A 294 26.31 -4.99 -6.79
N ASN A 295 25.82 -4.48 -5.66
CA ASN A 295 26.56 -4.43 -4.40
C ASN A 295 26.23 -5.67 -3.53
N PRO A 296 27.21 -6.57 -3.28
CA PRO A 296 27.00 -7.77 -2.47
C PRO A 296 26.50 -7.50 -1.05
N GLU A 297 26.94 -6.41 -0.41
CA GLU A 297 26.52 -6.05 0.95
C GLU A 297 25.06 -5.62 0.98
N THR A 298 24.64 -4.80 0.01
CA THR A 298 23.25 -4.36 -0.11
C THR A 298 22.32 -5.54 -0.40
N LYS A 299 22.75 -6.46 -1.27
CA LYS A 299 22.02 -7.69 -1.56
C LYS A 299 21.88 -8.59 -0.33
N ALA A 300 22.98 -8.80 0.41
CA ALA A 300 22.98 -9.61 1.63
C ALA A 300 22.09 -8.99 2.72
N GLY A 301 22.18 -7.68 2.92
CA GLY A 301 21.31 -6.94 3.86
C GLY A 301 19.84 -7.11 3.50
N ARG A 302 19.48 -6.98 2.21
CA ARG A 302 18.09 -7.19 1.77
C ARG A 302 17.61 -8.62 2.01
N GLN A 303 18.44 -9.62 1.75
CA GLN A 303 18.10 -11.02 2.01
C GLN A 303 17.85 -11.26 3.51
N LEU A 304 18.67 -10.67 4.38
CA LEU A 304 18.46 -10.72 5.82
C LEU A 304 17.13 -10.07 6.21
N TYR A 305 16.82 -8.87 5.71
CA TYR A 305 15.53 -8.22 5.99
C TYR A 305 14.35 -9.01 5.44
N ARG A 306 14.48 -9.66 4.28
CA ARG A 306 13.44 -10.54 3.74
C ARG A 306 13.23 -11.77 4.65
N GLN A 307 14.30 -12.37 5.16
CA GLN A 307 14.18 -13.48 6.12
C GLN A 307 13.45 -13.04 7.39
N ILE A 308 13.82 -11.88 7.94
CA ILE A 308 13.24 -11.35 9.17
C ILE A 308 11.78 -10.90 8.97
N GLU A 309 11.48 -10.16 7.91
CA GLU A 309 10.18 -9.48 7.76
C GLU A 309 9.17 -10.25 6.90
N ILE A 310 9.60 -11.25 6.14
CA ILE A 310 8.73 -12.05 5.27
C ILE A 310 8.77 -13.52 5.64
N ASP A 311 9.95 -14.17 5.58
CA ASP A 311 10.03 -15.63 5.73
C ASP A 311 9.69 -16.08 7.16
N SER A 312 10.02 -15.28 8.19
CA SER A 312 9.66 -15.59 9.59
C SER A 312 8.15 -15.53 9.87
N ILE A 313 7.42 -14.71 9.09
CA ILE A 313 5.99 -14.46 9.29
C ILE A 313 5.14 -15.39 8.41
N HIS A 314 5.57 -15.58 7.16
CA HIS A 314 4.80 -16.30 6.14
C HIS A 314 5.37 -17.67 5.79
N GLY A 315 6.52 -18.03 6.39
CA GLY A 315 7.21 -19.29 6.14
C GLY A 315 8.28 -19.18 5.04
N PRO A 316 9.29 -20.07 5.08
CA PRO A 316 10.34 -20.10 4.07
C PRO A 316 9.79 -20.50 2.70
N GLY A 317 10.35 -19.93 1.64
CA GLY A 317 9.96 -20.24 0.26
C GLY A 317 8.79 -19.41 -0.30
N THR A 318 8.31 -18.44 0.47
CA THR A 318 7.29 -17.47 0.04
C THR A 318 7.82 -16.58 -1.09
N LYS A 319 7.36 -16.80 -2.33
CA LYS A 319 7.86 -16.10 -3.54
C LYS A 319 6.79 -15.25 -4.20
N SER A 320 7.23 -14.17 -4.83
CA SER A 320 6.39 -13.37 -5.72
C SER A 320 6.23 -14.09 -7.06
N ILE A 321 5.01 -14.09 -7.62
CA ILE A 321 4.76 -14.56 -8.99
C ILE A 321 5.21 -13.53 -10.04
N LEU A 322 5.59 -12.33 -9.60
CA LEU A 322 6.09 -11.22 -10.41
C LEU A 322 7.51 -10.82 -9.97
N GLU A 323 8.27 -11.74 -9.37
CA GLU A 323 9.66 -11.47 -8.95
C GLU A 323 10.54 -11.04 -10.13
N ASP A 324 10.26 -11.58 -11.32
CA ASP A 324 10.93 -11.33 -12.60
C ASP A 324 10.40 -10.10 -13.35
N LEU A 325 9.42 -9.36 -12.79
CA LEU A 325 8.88 -8.15 -13.44
C LEU A 325 10.03 -7.18 -13.76
N PRO A 326 10.20 -6.72 -15.02
CA PRO A 326 11.41 -6.05 -15.49
C PRO A 326 11.39 -4.55 -15.14
N VAL A 327 11.38 -4.24 -13.84
CA VAL A 327 11.34 -2.89 -13.29
C VAL A 327 12.54 -2.64 -12.38
N HIS A 328 12.98 -1.39 -12.31
CA HIS A 328 14.01 -0.95 -11.37
C HIS A 328 13.68 0.42 -10.77
N LYS A 329 14.39 0.81 -9.71
CA LYS A 329 14.21 2.11 -9.05
C LYS A 329 14.56 3.26 -10.00
N ALA A 330 13.88 4.39 -9.84
CA ALA A 330 14.22 5.61 -10.54
C ALA A 330 15.63 6.12 -10.19
N ILE A 331 16.35 6.62 -11.20
CA ILE A 331 17.65 7.26 -10.97
C ILE A 331 17.41 8.69 -10.50
N ASN A 332 17.99 9.04 -9.37
CA ASN A 332 17.86 10.38 -8.78
C ASN A 332 18.99 11.32 -9.23
N SER A 333 18.80 12.63 -9.03
CA SER A 333 19.73 13.68 -9.44
C SER A 333 21.10 13.62 -8.76
N TYR A 334 21.20 13.04 -7.56
CA TYR A 334 22.44 12.95 -6.78
C TYR A 334 23.19 11.62 -6.95
N SER A 335 22.68 10.71 -7.78
CA SER A 335 23.31 9.43 -8.10
C SER A 335 23.61 9.30 -9.59
N THR A 336 24.51 8.39 -9.91
CA THR A 336 24.87 7.98 -11.27
C THR A 336 25.22 6.49 -11.30
N LEU A 337 24.96 5.83 -12.43
CA LEU A 337 25.34 4.44 -12.63
C LEU A 337 26.79 4.40 -13.17
N VAL A 338 27.68 3.68 -12.51
CA VAL A 338 29.07 3.44 -12.95
C VAL A 338 29.32 1.95 -12.94
N ASN A 339 29.56 1.34 -14.12
CA ASN A 339 29.74 -0.10 -14.28
C ASN A 339 28.58 -0.92 -13.64
N GLY A 340 27.34 -0.47 -13.83
CA GLY A 340 26.15 -1.13 -13.25
C GLY A 340 25.91 -0.83 -11.77
N ILE A 341 26.83 -0.17 -11.07
CA ILE A 341 26.70 0.13 -9.64
C ILE A 341 26.23 1.57 -9.45
N LEU A 342 25.20 1.77 -8.64
CA LEU A 342 24.72 3.10 -8.29
C LEU A 342 25.71 3.78 -7.33
N ARG A 343 26.28 4.90 -7.73
CA ARG A 343 27.20 5.71 -6.92
C ARG A 343 26.67 7.14 -6.77
N LYS A 344 27.07 7.81 -5.70
CA LYS A 344 26.80 9.25 -5.53
C LYS A 344 27.60 10.04 -6.56
N ARG A 345 27.01 11.13 -7.06
CA ARG A 345 27.72 12.02 -7.99
C ARG A 345 28.88 12.71 -7.28
N PRO A 346 30.02 12.94 -7.98
CA PRO A 346 31.07 13.80 -7.47
C PRO A 346 30.50 15.18 -7.12
N GLY A 347 30.87 15.70 -5.95
CA GLY A 347 30.40 17.01 -5.46
C GLY A 347 29.01 17.02 -4.83
N TRP A 348 28.34 15.87 -4.66
CA TRP A 348 27.14 15.81 -3.82
C TRP A 348 27.53 16.03 -2.36
N ASP A 349 26.85 16.98 -1.71
CA ASP A 349 27.13 17.44 -0.35
C ASP A 349 26.47 16.59 0.75
N GLY A 350 25.91 15.43 0.38
CA GLY A 350 25.23 14.54 1.32
C GLY A 350 23.80 14.96 1.68
N GLN A 351 23.34 16.14 1.25
CA GLN A 351 22.04 16.68 1.64
C GLN A 351 20.95 16.33 0.62
N LEU A 352 19.82 15.84 1.13
CA LEU A 352 18.60 15.62 0.35
C LEU A 352 17.83 16.92 0.21
N ARG A 353 17.17 17.11 -0.94
CA ARG A 353 16.43 18.33 -1.25
C ARG A 353 15.05 18.02 -1.80
N GLN A 354 14.12 18.96 -1.61
CA GLN A 354 12.79 18.89 -2.22
C GLN A 354 12.84 18.93 -3.75
N THR A 355 13.84 19.63 -4.27
CA THR A 355 14.06 19.82 -5.70
C THR A 355 14.85 18.68 -6.34
N ASP A 356 15.30 17.68 -5.57
CA ASP A 356 15.90 16.47 -6.13
C ASP A 356 14.94 15.86 -7.15
N THR A 357 15.46 15.49 -8.31
CA THR A 357 14.65 14.92 -9.39
C THR A 357 14.87 13.43 -9.51
N PHE A 358 13.83 12.71 -9.89
CA PHE A 358 13.82 11.28 -10.11
C PHE A 358 13.38 11.01 -11.54
N SER A 359 14.21 10.27 -12.27
CA SER A 359 13.97 9.85 -13.65
C SER A 359 13.36 8.45 -13.63
N PHE A 360 12.06 8.36 -13.92
CA PHE A 360 11.30 7.10 -13.97
C PHE A 360 11.15 6.63 -15.42
N PRO A 361 11.71 5.47 -15.79
CA PRO A 361 11.42 4.86 -17.09
C PRO A 361 9.96 4.41 -17.20
N PHE A 362 9.46 4.35 -18.44
CA PHE A 362 8.24 3.64 -18.77
C PHE A 362 8.58 2.20 -19.17
N PHE A 363 8.49 1.27 -18.23
CA PHE A 363 8.85 -0.12 -18.46
C PHE A 363 7.79 -0.80 -19.33
N LYS A 364 8.20 -1.29 -20.50
CA LYS A 364 7.35 -2.14 -21.34
C LYS A 364 7.31 -3.54 -20.74
N ILE A 365 6.13 -3.99 -20.34
CA ILE A 365 5.94 -5.33 -19.75
C ILE A 365 5.33 -6.29 -20.77
N SER A 366 5.70 -7.57 -20.67
CA SER A 366 5.20 -8.60 -21.57
C SER A 366 3.67 -8.78 -21.43
N THR A 367 3.04 -9.37 -22.44
CA THR A 367 1.63 -9.80 -22.36
C THR A 367 1.39 -10.70 -21.16
N HIS A 368 2.32 -11.60 -20.85
CA HIS A 368 2.22 -12.48 -19.69
C HIS A 368 2.16 -11.69 -18.37
N HIS A 369 3.07 -10.74 -18.15
CA HIS A 369 3.05 -9.88 -16.95
C HIS A 369 1.80 -9.01 -16.88
N ALA A 370 1.37 -8.42 -18.00
CA ALA A 370 0.15 -7.58 -18.06
C ALA A 370 -1.09 -8.40 -17.67
N ARG A 371 -1.20 -9.63 -18.18
CA ARG A 371 -2.30 -10.56 -17.86
C ARG A 371 -2.27 -11.02 -16.41
N ILE A 372 -1.10 -11.31 -15.84
CA ILE A 372 -0.99 -11.60 -14.40
C ILE A 372 -1.51 -10.43 -13.57
N ILE A 373 -1.05 -9.21 -13.85
CA ILE A 373 -1.47 -8.02 -13.10
C ILE A 373 -2.98 -7.79 -13.24
N ASN A 374 -3.52 -7.84 -14.45
CA ASN A 374 -4.97 -7.72 -14.67
C ASN A 374 -5.75 -8.86 -14.00
N GLY A 375 -5.21 -10.08 -14.00
CA GLY A 375 -5.79 -11.24 -13.32
C GLY A 375 -5.90 -11.02 -11.81
N LEU A 376 -4.87 -10.44 -11.18
CA LEU A 376 -4.94 -10.04 -9.76
C LEU A 376 -5.97 -8.94 -9.53
N LEU A 377 -6.03 -7.92 -10.41
CA LEU A 377 -7.04 -6.86 -10.33
C LEU A 377 -8.46 -7.42 -10.42
N LEU A 378 -8.67 -8.38 -11.32
CA LEU A 378 -9.94 -9.05 -11.54
C LEU A 378 -10.31 -9.97 -10.37
N ASP A 379 -9.37 -10.77 -9.86
CA ASP A 379 -9.59 -11.72 -8.77
C ASP A 379 -10.04 -11.02 -7.48
N HIS A 380 -9.57 -9.79 -7.24
CA HIS A 380 -10.00 -8.97 -6.10
C HIS A 380 -11.27 -8.14 -6.36
N ALA A 381 -11.77 -8.08 -7.59
CA ALA A 381 -12.91 -7.25 -7.95
C ALA A 381 -14.26 -7.78 -7.45
N PHE A 382 -14.34 -9.02 -6.95
CA PHE A 382 -15.60 -9.63 -6.51
C PHE A 382 -16.28 -8.92 -5.32
N HIS A 383 -15.55 -8.07 -4.58
CA HIS A 383 -16.10 -7.21 -3.53
C HIS A 383 -16.64 -5.86 -4.04
N GLY A 384 -16.41 -5.57 -5.32
CA GLY A 384 -16.78 -4.34 -6.00
C GLY A 384 -18.12 -4.40 -6.72
N LEU A 385 -18.42 -3.31 -7.44
CA LEU A 385 -19.63 -3.17 -8.24
C LEU A 385 -19.32 -3.03 -9.72
N THR A 386 -18.10 -2.63 -10.08
CA THR A 386 -17.78 -2.28 -11.47
C THR A 386 -16.32 -2.52 -11.80
N ILE A 387 -16.05 -3.00 -13.01
CA ILE A 387 -14.70 -3.03 -13.60
C ILE A 387 -14.71 -2.17 -14.85
N ILE A 388 -13.88 -1.14 -14.87
CA ILE A 388 -13.70 -0.26 -16.03
C ILE A 388 -12.64 -0.83 -16.96
N PHE A 389 -12.92 -0.79 -18.25
CA PHE A 389 -12.00 -1.14 -19.33
C PHE A 389 -12.17 -0.15 -20.49
N ASN A 390 -11.30 -0.20 -21.49
CA ASN A 390 -11.32 0.77 -22.60
C ASN A 390 -11.79 0.13 -23.91
N LYS A 391 -11.29 -1.06 -24.29
CA LYS A 391 -11.72 -1.79 -25.50
C LYS A 391 -12.40 -3.12 -25.12
N LYS A 392 -13.63 -3.33 -25.61
CA LYS A 392 -14.41 -4.57 -25.34
C LYS A 392 -13.71 -5.85 -25.82
N GLY A 393 -13.13 -5.85 -27.02
CA GLY A 393 -12.46 -7.02 -27.60
C GLY A 393 -11.32 -7.54 -26.71
N PRO A 394 -10.25 -6.75 -26.49
CA PRO A 394 -9.17 -7.05 -25.56
C PRO A 394 -9.63 -7.45 -24.16
N PHE A 395 -10.64 -6.77 -23.62
CA PHE A 395 -11.19 -7.12 -22.32
C PHE A 395 -11.80 -8.52 -22.29
N LEU A 396 -12.57 -8.90 -23.31
CA LEU A 396 -13.12 -10.25 -23.43
C LEU A 396 -12.02 -11.30 -23.67
N ASP A 397 -10.98 -10.98 -24.45
CA ASP A 397 -9.83 -11.87 -24.64
C ASP A 397 -9.09 -12.11 -23.32
N PHE A 398 -8.93 -11.07 -22.51
CA PHE A 398 -8.37 -11.17 -21.16
C PHE A 398 -9.26 -11.99 -20.22
N LEU A 399 -10.58 -11.80 -20.24
CA LEU A 399 -11.51 -12.61 -19.43
C LEU A 399 -11.46 -14.08 -19.82
N GLU A 400 -11.41 -14.38 -21.11
CA GLU A 400 -11.25 -15.75 -21.61
C GLU A 400 -9.97 -16.36 -21.07
N TRP A 401 -8.83 -15.69 -21.28
CA TRP A 401 -7.55 -16.13 -20.71
C TRP A 401 -7.64 -16.36 -19.21
N PHE A 402 -8.16 -15.39 -18.45
CA PHE A 402 -8.26 -15.53 -17.00
C PHE A 402 -9.11 -16.73 -16.60
N LEU A 403 -10.25 -16.98 -17.24
CA LEU A 403 -11.14 -18.08 -16.85
C LEU A 403 -10.63 -19.46 -17.31
N THR A 404 -9.82 -19.53 -18.36
CA THR A 404 -9.34 -20.82 -18.92
C THR A 404 -7.91 -21.20 -18.53
N GLU A 405 -7.05 -20.23 -18.19
CA GLU A 405 -5.65 -20.50 -17.83
C GLU A 405 -5.57 -21.35 -16.54
N PRO A 406 -4.54 -22.18 -16.34
CA PRO A 406 -4.24 -22.77 -15.04
C PRO A 406 -4.24 -21.73 -13.89
N CYS A 407 -4.56 -22.17 -12.67
CA CYS A 407 -4.76 -21.31 -11.50
C CYS A 407 -3.42 -20.79 -10.88
N GLU A 408 -2.59 -20.18 -11.72
CA GLU A 408 -1.39 -19.44 -11.32
C GLU A 408 -1.75 -18.05 -10.76
N VAL A 409 -2.81 -17.44 -11.29
CA VAL A 409 -3.32 -16.12 -10.89
C VAL A 409 -4.77 -16.25 -10.46
N GLY A 410 -5.05 -15.96 -9.18
CA GLY A 410 -6.41 -15.98 -8.64
C GLY A 410 -7.10 -17.34 -8.78
N LYS A 411 -8.44 -17.32 -8.73
CA LYS A 411 -9.33 -18.51 -8.91
C LYS A 411 -9.07 -19.65 -7.91
N ARG A 412 -8.37 -19.34 -6.82
CA ARG A 412 -8.16 -20.23 -5.68
C ARG A 412 -9.28 -19.95 -4.69
N LEU A 413 -10.29 -20.80 -4.70
CA LEU A 413 -11.45 -20.68 -3.83
C LEU A 413 -11.07 -21.11 -2.41
N GLY A 414 -11.30 -20.27 -1.43
CA GLY A 414 -10.91 -20.58 -0.05
C GLY A 414 -11.35 -19.52 0.95
N GLY A 415 -11.21 -19.86 2.23
CA GLY A 415 -11.48 -18.95 3.34
C GLY A 415 -12.95 -18.54 3.47
N GLU A 416 -13.18 -17.40 4.10
CA GLU A 416 -14.49 -16.82 4.39
C GLU A 416 -15.35 -16.56 3.13
N HIS A 417 -14.70 -16.30 1.99
CA HIS A 417 -15.36 -15.80 0.78
C HIS A 417 -15.57 -16.86 -0.31
N HIS A 418 -15.34 -18.14 -0.01
CA HIS A 418 -15.41 -19.24 -0.99
C HIS A 418 -16.67 -19.19 -1.88
N ALA A 419 -17.85 -19.13 -1.26
CA ALA A 419 -19.13 -19.14 -1.99
C ALA A 419 -19.33 -17.88 -2.85
N GLU A 420 -18.84 -16.73 -2.38
CA GLU A 420 -18.94 -15.46 -3.11
C GLU A 420 -18.03 -15.47 -4.34
N GLN A 421 -16.80 -15.94 -4.19
CA GLN A 421 -15.84 -16.10 -5.29
C GLN A 421 -16.35 -17.08 -6.34
N MET A 422 -16.90 -18.23 -5.92
CA MET A 422 -17.48 -19.20 -6.86
C MET A 422 -18.64 -18.59 -7.66
N ARG A 423 -19.54 -17.87 -6.98
CA ARG A 423 -20.66 -17.18 -7.63
C ARG A 423 -20.15 -16.11 -8.61
N TYR A 424 -19.11 -15.38 -8.24
CA TYR A 424 -18.46 -14.38 -9.09
C TYR A 424 -17.91 -14.99 -10.38
N LEU A 425 -17.09 -16.04 -10.28
CA LEU A 425 -16.50 -16.73 -11.43
C LEU A 425 -17.54 -17.41 -12.33
N ALA A 426 -18.58 -18.01 -11.73
CA ALA A 426 -19.68 -18.60 -12.49
C ALA A 426 -20.43 -17.55 -13.33
N ARG A 427 -20.62 -16.34 -12.78
CA ARG A 427 -21.29 -15.24 -13.50
C ARG A 427 -20.41 -14.63 -14.59
N LEU A 428 -19.10 -14.52 -14.38
CA LEU A 428 -18.17 -14.17 -15.45
C LEU A 428 -18.24 -15.20 -16.60
N THR A 429 -18.28 -16.49 -16.26
CA THR A 429 -18.39 -17.57 -17.25
C THR A 429 -19.71 -17.48 -18.03
N ALA A 430 -20.83 -17.24 -17.34
CA ALA A 430 -22.13 -17.03 -17.98
C ALA A 430 -22.14 -15.80 -18.93
N LEU A 431 -21.48 -14.71 -18.54
CA LEU A 431 -21.29 -13.54 -19.41
C LEU A 431 -20.52 -13.91 -20.68
N MET A 432 -19.43 -14.67 -20.55
CA MET A 432 -18.63 -15.10 -21.71
C MET A 432 -19.44 -15.95 -22.69
N HIS A 433 -20.27 -16.86 -22.18
CA HIS A 433 -21.21 -17.61 -23.03
C HIS A 433 -22.23 -16.71 -23.72
N ALA A 434 -22.78 -15.71 -23.01
CA ALA A 434 -23.72 -14.75 -23.61
C ALA A 434 -23.07 -13.87 -24.69
N GLU A 435 -21.77 -13.61 -24.58
CA GLU A 435 -20.94 -12.93 -25.59
C GLU A 435 -20.46 -13.88 -26.71
N GLY A 436 -20.94 -15.13 -26.73
CA GLY A 436 -20.66 -16.10 -27.78
C GLY A 436 -19.33 -16.85 -27.65
N ARG A 437 -18.65 -16.74 -26.49
CA ARG A 437 -17.39 -17.44 -26.20
C ARG A 437 -17.66 -18.70 -25.39
N ASN A 438 -17.42 -19.87 -25.98
CA ASN A 438 -17.62 -21.15 -25.30
C ASN A 438 -16.35 -21.55 -24.55
N ILE A 439 -16.32 -21.28 -23.24
CA ILE A 439 -15.17 -21.52 -22.37
C ILE A 439 -15.50 -22.53 -21.27
N SER A 440 -14.46 -23.17 -20.72
CA SER A 440 -14.58 -23.98 -19.51
C SER A 440 -13.82 -23.31 -18.38
N LEU A 441 -14.51 -23.01 -17.29
CA LEU A 441 -13.92 -22.40 -16.10
C LEU A 441 -12.94 -23.37 -15.43
N HIS A 442 -11.70 -22.93 -15.24
CA HIS A 442 -10.70 -23.60 -14.42
C HIS A 442 -10.61 -22.95 -13.04
N ILE A 443 -10.87 -23.74 -11.99
CA ILE A 443 -10.80 -23.32 -10.58
C ILE A 443 -10.06 -24.37 -9.75
N THR A 444 -9.46 -23.93 -8.65
CA THR A 444 -8.91 -24.83 -7.63
C THR A 444 -9.41 -24.42 -6.25
N ASN A 445 -9.57 -25.38 -5.34
CA ASN A 445 -9.79 -25.06 -3.93
C ASN A 445 -8.42 -24.82 -3.29
N GLY A 446 -8.26 -23.67 -2.65
CA GLY A 446 -7.10 -23.37 -1.82
C GLY A 446 -7.13 -24.19 -0.53
N PRO A 447 -5.96 -24.58 0.01
CA PRO A 447 -5.91 -25.22 1.31
C PRO A 447 -6.30 -24.21 2.40
N THR A 448 -7.22 -24.61 3.27
CA THR A 448 -7.45 -23.92 4.54
C THR A 448 -6.60 -24.60 5.60
N ASN A 449 -5.72 -23.83 6.25
CA ASN A 449 -4.92 -24.32 7.36
C ASN A 449 -5.69 -24.17 8.68
N TYR A 450 -5.55 -25.13 9.58
CA TYR A 450 -6.23 -25.15 10.87
C TYR A 450 -5.28 -25.16 12.07
N ASP A 451 -3.99 -24.96 11.83
CA ASP A 451 -2.94 -25.07 12.85
C ASP A 451 -2.62 -23.73 13.52
N LEU A 452 -3.26 -22.65 13.08
CA LEU A 452 -3.11 -21.32 13.69
C LEU A 452 -4.22 -21.10 14.72
N ASP A 453 -3.81 -20.95 15.98
CA ASP A 453 -4.66 -20.37 17.03
C ASP A 453 -4.80 -18.86 16.76
N ILE A 454 -5.97 -18.47 16.23
CA ILE A 454 -6.22 -17.09 15.80
C ILE A 454 -6.26 -16.14 17.00
N GLU A 455 -6.79 -16.58 18.15
CA GLU A 455 -6.87 -15.76 19.36
C GLU A 455 -5.48 -15.48 19.93
N SER A 456 -4.64 -16.51 20.04
CA SER A 456 -3.24 -16.35 20.45
C SER A 456 -2.46 -15.44 19.49
N TYR A 457 -2.66 -15.61 18.17
CA TYR A 457 -2.04 -14.76 17.17
C TYR A 457 -2.46 -13.28 17.31
N LYS A 458 -3.75 -13.01 17.53
CA LYS A 458 -4.25 -11.64 17.81
C LYS A 458 -3.59 -11.04 19.05
N ASN A 459 -3.57 -11.79 20.15
CA ASN A 459 -3.01 -11.33 21.41
C ASN A 459 -1.51 -11.00 21.29
N GLN A 460 -0.74 -11.86 20.63
CA GLN A 460 0.69 -11.62 20.38
C GLN A 460 0.93 -10.36 19.54
N ASN A 461 0.15 -10.15 18.48
CA ASN A 461 0.25 -8.94 17.66
C ASN A 461 -0.11 -7.67 18.44
N ASN A 462 -1.16 -7.73 19.25
CA ASN A 462 -1.58 -6.61 20.08
C ASN A 462 -0.53 -6.28 21.15
N ASP A 463 0.07 -7.29 21.78
CA ASP A 463 1.14 -7.12 22.76
C ASP A 463 2.41 -6.56 22.13
N ALA A 464 2.79 -7.02 20.92
CA ALA A 464 3.90 -6.45 20.18
C ALA A 464 3.66 -4.97 19.82
N ALA A 465 2.43 -4.61 19.43
CA ALA A 465 2.05 -3.23 19.17
C ALA A 465 2.15 -2.36 20.44
N ARG A 466 1.59 -2.83 21.57
CA ARG A 466 1.68 -2.15 22.88
C ARG A 466 3.13 -1.98 23.32
N TRP A 467 3.96 -3.01 23.14
CA TRP A 467 5.37 -2.96 23.50
C TRP A 467 6.13 -1.91 22.68
N LEU A 468 5.91 -1.87 21.35
CA LEU A 468 6.48 -0.85 20.47
C LEU A 468 6.03 0.57 20.84
N GLU A 469 4.76 0.76 21.21
CA GLU A 469 4.29 2.03 21.76
C GLU A 469 4.93 2.38 23.11
N SER A 470 5.26 1.38 23.95
CA SER A 470 5.81 1.59 25.29
C SER A 470 7.30 1.93 25.32
N LEU A 471 8.11 1.28 24.46
CA LEU A 471 9.56 1.51 24.36
C LEU A 471 9.85 2.99 24.13
N GLU A 472 9.06 3.63 23.29
CA GLU A 472 9.34 4.99 22.85
C GLU A 472 8.82 6.06 23.82
N LYS A 473 7.80 5.75 24.64
CA LYS A 473 7.43 6.58 25.80
C LYS A 473 8.57 6.63 26.83
N SER A 474 9.35 5.56 26.96
CA SER A 474 10.53 5.53 27.83
C SER A 474 11.71 6.35 27.26
N HIS A 475 11.89 6.36 25.94
CA HIS A 475 12.86 7.24 25.27
C HIS A 475 12.49 8.73 25.39
N ALA A 476 11.22 9.09 25.16
CA ALA A 476 10.74 10.48 25.29
C ALA A 476 10.79 11.02 26.73
N SER A 477 10.66 10.15 27.74
CA SER A 477 10.84 10.52 29.15
C SER A 477 12.32 10.59 29.55
N GLY A 478 13.18 9.74 29.00
CA GLY A 478 14.64 9.79 29.18
C GLY A 478 15.29 11.06 28.63
N GLU A 479 14.84 11.57 27.47
CA GLU A 479 15.30 12.84 26.92
C GLU A 479 14.84 14.06 27.76
N LYS A 480 13.63 14.01 28.32
CA LYS A 480 13.16 15.05 29.27
C LYS A 480 13.97 15.04 30.57
N VAL A 481 14.39 13.87 31.06
CA VAL A 481 15.26 13.75 32.24
C VAL A 481 16.69 14.23 31.95
N LYS A 482 17.23 14.00 30.74
CA LYS A 482 18.53 14.58 30.33
C LYS A 482 18.48 16.11 30.19
N LYS A 483 17.43 16.68 29.58
CA LYS A 483 17.24 18.14 29.51
C LYS A 483 17.06 18.79 30.88
N ASN A 484 16.48 18.08 31.85
CA ASN A 484 16.35 18.56 33.23
C ASN A 484 17.62 18.36 34.07
N ARG A 485 18.58 17.51 33.64
CA ARG A 485 19.88 17.35 34.30
C ARG A 485 20.95 18.32 33.81
N GLU A 486 20.78 18.93 32.63
CA GLU A 486 21.65 20.00 32.12
C GLU A 486 21.29 21.41 32.64
N LYS A 487 20.26 21.52 33.49
CA LYS A 487 20.01 22.73 34.29
C LYS A 487 20.23 22.45 35.77
N GLY A 488 21.50 22.34 36.15
CA GLY A 488 21.95 22.47 37.54
C GLY A 488 22.12 23.95 37.93
N PRO A 489 22.05 24.29 39.23
CA PRO A 489 21.55 25.57 39.71
C PRO A 489 22.62 26.66 39.82
N ASP A 490 22.19 27.90 39.54
CA ASP A 490 22.88 29.14 39.89
C ASP A 490 23.21 29.19 41.39
N ALA A 491 24.50 29.26 41.71
CA ALA A 491 24.97 29.69 43.02
C ALA A 491 25.84 30.95 42.85
N LYS A 492 25.27 32.09 43.24
CA LYS A 492 26.02 33.32 43.52
C LYS A 492 26.96 33.11 44.71
N VAL A 493 28.25 33.40 44.56
CA VAL A 493 29.08 34.01 45.61
C VAL A 493 30.07 34.96 44.94
N ASP A 494 30.14 36.17 45.50
CA ASP A 494 30.92 37.32 45.06
C ASP A 494 32.27 37.42 45.82
N ALA A 495 33.18 38.26 45.29
CA ALA A 495 34.37 38.87 45.91
C ALA A 495 35.73 38.11 45.94
N GLY A 496 36.53 38.31 44.89
CA GLY A 496 37.74 39.16 44.87
C GLY A 496 39.04 38.74 45.60
N ARG A 497 40.16 38.57 44.85
CA ARG A 497 41.37 39.46 44.85
C ARG A 497 42.50 38.96 43.92
N GLN A 498 42.96 39.89 43.07
CA GLN A 498 44.33 40.22 42.61
C GLN A 498 45.39 39.12 42.34
N GLY A 499 45.97 39.19 41.12
CA GLY A 499 47.31 38.66 40.80
C GLY A 499 47.64 38.72 39.31
N SER A 500 48.30 39.78 38.88
CA SER A 500 48.87 40.05 37.55
C SER A 500 49.94 39.04 37.09
N VAL A 501 50.05 38.79 35.78
CA VAL A 501 51.24 39.01 34.91
C VAL A 501 50.91 38.50 33.48
N ASP A 502 51.43 39.24 32.51
CA ASP A 502 51.16 39.26 31.07
C ASP A 502 52.14 38.31 30.29
N PRO A 503 52.26 38.33 28.94
CA PRO A 503 51.93 37.23 28.03
C PRO A 503 53.17 36.60 27.33
N GLN A 504 53.00 35.49 26.60
CA GLN A 504 53.52 35.26 25.22
C GLN A 504 53.50 33.77 24.77
N ASP A 505 53.46 33.64 23.43
CA ASP A 505 53.91 32.53 22.57
C ASP A 505 52.96 31.36 22.21
N GLN A 506 52.37 31.48 21.01
CA GLN A 506 52.24 30.41 20.01
C GLN A 506 53.64 30.02 19.46
N PRO A 507 53.93 28.82 18.89
CA PRO A 507 53.14 28.25 17.78
C PRO A 507 53.14 26.71 17.56
N GLU A 508 52.28 26.31 16.60
CA GLU A 508 52.40 25.25 15.56
C GLU A 508 52.55 23.74 15.85
N ASN A 509 51.69 23.01 15.12
CA ASN A 509 51.86 21.72 14.45
C ASN A 509 52.22 20.45 15.25
N GLU A 510 51.30 19.49 15.24
CA GLU A 510 51.69 18.11 14.89
C GLU A 510 50.57 17.34 14.19
N LYS A 511 50.93 16.81 13.02
CA LYS A 511 50.19 15.84 12.22
C LYS A 511 50.09 14.53 12.99
N SER A 512 48.90 13.91 13.02
CA SER A 512 48.84 12.45 13.10
C SER A 512 47.73 11.91 12.21
N SER A 513 48.17 11.08 11.28
CA SER A 513 47.37 10.25 10.39
C SER A 513 46.74 9.11 11.21
N ILE A 514 45.43 8.91 11.09
CA ILE A 514 44.80 7.62 11.37
C ILE A 514 43.81 7.33 10.24
N GLU A 515 44.17 6.32 9.45
CA GLU A 515 43.28 5.60 8.54
C GLU A 515 42.15 4.91 9.32
N GLY A 516 40.99 4.80 8.66
CA GLY A 516 40.09 3.67 8.85
C GLY A 516 38.86 3.92 9.71
N GLN A 517 37.76 4.33 9.05
CA GLN A 517 36.43 3.72 9.19
C GLN A 517 35.46 4.36 8.17
N PRO A 518 34.76 3.58 7.32
CA PRO A 518 33.69 4.12 6.50
C PRO A 518 32.51 4.48 7.41
N ILE A 519 32.20 5.77 7.47
CA ILE A 519 31.04 6.29 8.18
C ILE A 519 29.80 5.93 7.36
N ASP A 520 29.12 4.89 7.83
CA ASP A 520 27.71 4.63 7.58
C ASP A 520 26.86 5.84 7.98
N LEU A 521 25.73 6.01 7.28
CA LEU A 521 24.47 6.67 7.68
C LEU A 521 23.95 7.77 6.77
N GLY A 522 22.88 7.40 6.05
CA GLY A 522 21.71 8.26 5.97
C GLY A 522 20.92 8.23 7.31
N PRO A 523 20.09 9.24 7.61
CA PRO A 523 19.55 9.46 8.95
C PRO A 523 18.45 8.47 9.39
N THR A 524 18.20 7.40 8.64
CA THR A 524 17.12 6.42 8.90
C THR A 524 17.63 5.01 9.21
N VAL A 525 18.88 4.66 8.87
CA VAL A 525 19.36 3.27 8.98
C VAL A 525 19.56 2.85 10.43
N LYS A 526 20.13 3.71 11.30
CA LYS A 526 20.33 3.37 12.71
C LYS A 526 19.03 3.15 13.48
N HIS A 527 18.01 3.96 13.21
CA HIS A 527 16.72 3.85 13.89
C HIS A 527 15.93 2.62 13.40
N ASP A 528 15.98 2.33 12.11
CA ASP A 528 15.40 1.10 11.53
C ASP A 528 16.16 -0.16 12.00
N GLU A 529 17.49 -0.10 12.16
CA GLU A 529 18.30 -1.18 12.72
C GLU A 529 18.00 -1.44 14.19
N GLU A 530 17.80 -0.40 15.00
CA GLU A 530 17.41 -0.54 16.41
C GLU A 530 15.99 -1.11 16.55
N ILE A 531 15.04 -0.67 15.73
CA ILE A 531 13.68 -1.23 15.67
C ILE A 531 13.72 -2.69 15.18
N SER A 532 14.56 -3.01 14.18
CA SER A 532 14.74 -4.38 13.70
C SER A 532 15.43 -5.27 14.74
N ARG A 533 16.40 -4.78 15.52
CA ARG A 533 16.99 -5.49 16.67
C ARG A 533 15.98 -5.69 17.80
N ALA A 534 15.13 -4.70 18.04
CA ALA A 534 14.04 -4.78 19.00
C ALA A 534 13.02 -5.86 18.59
N LYS A 535 12.61 -5.88 17.32
CA LYS A 535 11.81 -6.98 16.73
C LYS A 535 12.51 -8.33 16.84
N LEU A 536 13.83 -8.41 16.60
CA LEU A 536 14.65 -9.64 16.73
C LEU A 536 14.68 -10.17 18.17
N THR A 537 14.71 -9.26 19.15
CA THR A 537 14.69 -9.61 20.56
C THR A 537 13.29 -10.09 20.97
N SER A 538 12.24 -9.43 20.47
CA SER A 538 10.85 -9.85 20.69
C SER A 538 10.53 -11.21 20.04
N LEU A 539 10.96 -11.44 18.80
CA LEU A 539 10.80 -12.71 18.07
C LEU A 539 11.61 -13.85 18.70
N ARG A 540 12.83 -13.59 19.20
CA ARG A 540 13.60 -14.60 19.95
C ARG A 540 12.98 -14.94 21.30
N VAL A 541 12.36 -13.97 21.98
CA VAL A 541 11.65 -14.21 23.23
C VAL A 541 10.38 -15.04 22.98
N SER A 542 9.70 -14.87 21.83
CA SER A 542 8.58 -15.73 21.44
C SER A 542 9.01 -17.13 21.00
N GLU A 543 10.12 -17.30 20.28
CA GLU A 543 10.61 -18.64 19.88
C GLU A 543 11.12 -19.46 21.08
N LEU A 544 11.75 -18.81 22.06
CA LEU A 544 12.23 -19.48 23.29
C LEU A 544 11.07 -19.89 24.21
N SER A 545 9.90 -19.23 24.14
CA SER A 545 8.71 -19.65 24.89
C SER A 545 7.99 -20.83 24.23
N THR A 546 8.00 -20.91 22.89
CA THR A 546 7.45 -22.07 22.15
C THR A 546 8.30 -23.32 22.36
N GLN A 547 9.64 -23.22 22.35
CA GLN A 547 10.53 -24.36 22.63
C GLN A 547 10.44 -24.87 24.07
N ARG A 548 10.11 -24.01 25.05
CA ARG A 548 9.90 -24.45 26.45
C ARG A 548 8.58 -25.17 26.68
N GLN A 549 7.56 -24.97 25.84
CA GLN A 549 6.32 -25.73 25.90
C GLN A 549 6.42 -27.10 25.21
N SER A 550 7.33 -27.27 24.25
CA SER A 550 7.60 -28.57 23.61
C SER A 550 8.51 -29.49 24.43
N ALA A 551 9.25 -28.96 25.42
CA ALA A 551 10.24 -29.73 26.20
C ALA A 551 9.70 -30.34 27.51
N ASN A 552 8.43 -30.11 27.88
CA ASN A 552 7.87 -30.57 29.16
C ASN A 552 6.92 -31.77 29.07
N VAL A 553 6.91 -32.48 27.93
CA VAL A 553 6.21 -33.76 27.78
C VAL A 553 7.13 -34.78 27.12
N GLN A 554 8.16 -35.24 27.84
CA GLN A 554 8.76 -36.58 27.67
C GLN A 554 9.90 -36.79 28.68
N GLU A 555 9.56 -37.20 29.89
CA GLU A 555 10.45 -38.01 30.73
C GLU A 555 9.63 -39.17 31.34
N THR A 556 9.67 -40.33 30.68
CA THR A 556 9.70 -41.64 31.34
C THR A 556 10.35 -42.66 30.40
N HIS A 557 11.61 -43.00 30.68
CA HIS A 557 12.32 -44.22 30.30
C HIS A 557 12.77 -44.89 31.62
N PRO A 558 13.24 -46.17 31.70
CA PRO A 558 13.87 -47.01 30.66
C PRO A 558 13.38 -48.50 30.69
N ILE A 559 13.75 -49.47 29.84
CA ILE A 559 15.02 -50.24 29.79
C ILE A 559 14.95 -51.31 28.66
N GLN A 560 16.04 -51.39 27.86
CA GLN A 560 16.72 -52.52 27.17
C GLN A 560 15.95 -53.71 26.55
N GLN A 561 16.24 -54.07 25.28
CA GLN A 561 17.32 -55.00 24.87
C GLN A 561 17.34 -55.26 23.34
N LEU A 562 18.56 -55.13 22.78
CA LEU A 562 19.19 -55.90 21.69
C LEU A 562 18.39 -57.02 20.98
N SER A 563 18.41 -57.03 19.64
CA SER A 563 19.07 -58.07 18.81
C SER A 563 18.42 -58.28 17.41
N MET A 564 19.30 -58.28 16.40
CA MET A 564 19.28 -59.07 15.15
C MET A 564 18.34 -58.78 13.97
N MET A 565 19.01 -58.54 12.82
CA MET A 565 18.83 -59.18 11.49
C MET A 565 17.37 -59.33 10.99
N ARG A 566 16.94 -58.61 9.96
CA ARG A 566 17.27 -58.79 8.53
C ARG A 566 16.58 -57.70 7.72
#